data_AF-A0A0A8UPH5-F1
#
_entry.id   AF-A0A0A8UPH5-F1
#
_cell.length_a   1.000
_cell.length_b   1.000
_cell.length_c   1.000
_cell.angle_alpha   90.00
_cell.angle_beta   90.00
_cell.angle_gamma   90.00
#
_symmetry.space_group_name_H-M   'P 1'
#
loop_
_entity.id
_entity.type
_entity.pdbx_description
1 polymer ?
#
loop_
_entity_poly.entity_id
_entity_poly.type
_entity_poly.pdbx_seq_one_letter_code
_entity_poly.pdbx_strand_id
1 'polypeptide(L)'
;MKTLTIAMWDPGFSIQDLSLSEKIDVLEEKFKAVYQLAMSSLTDETTFLFLCPEFNLLNMKDLSNLSYTKSEFVDIEKRLQKLANDYPQAIIIPGTAYIQKTLDLNDPEKDKKYAATIKKWQLEHLRTLKNFRQEIKDKTIIKSTASIFFESKATKPKRYSKRVEAGEYIDAISSILYPGHSSPFFTHNGIRFGIEICADHEDGVLLSEQKEPIDVHVIIANVMRTMAGKVANKGCQENVIVVNCAGNFSYAPTAAKEVGVWVSGEGDLERLKQDDSSSKDLRIYSDIPVPNQKISLTP
;
A
#
# COMPACT_ATOMS: atom_id res chain seq x y z
N MET A 1 -15.35 -14.60 -16.64
CA MET A 1 -13.92 -14.59 -16.23
C MET A 1 -13.69 -13.26 -15.56
N LYS A 2 -13.09 -13.23 -14.36
CA LYS A 2 -12.86 -11.98 -13.65
C LYS A 2 -11.74 -11.18 -14.29
N THR A 3 -11.90 -9.87 -14.29
CA THR A 3 -10.91 -8.93 -14.81
C THR A 3 -10.54 -7.91 -13.74
N LEU A 4 -9.35 -7.34 -13.92
CA LEU A 4 -8.82 -6.28 -13.08
C LEU A 4 -8.52 -5.06 -13.95
N THR A 5 -9.02 -3.91 -13.54
CA THR A 5 -8.66 -2.61 -14.10
C THR A 5 -7.90 -1.84 -13.03
N ILE A 6 -6.72 -1.33 -13.36
CA ILE A 6 -5.81 -0.69 -12.41
C ILE A 6 -5.60 0.76 -12.83
N ALA A 7 -5.76 1.67 -11.88
CA ALA A 7 -5.38 3.07 -12.02
C ALA A 7 -4.36 3.46 -10.95
N MET A 8 -3.20 3.93 -11.37
CA MET A 8 -2.15 4.47 -10.50
C MET A 8 -2.03 5.97 -10.73
N TRP A 9 -2.27 6.76 -9.68
CA TRP A 9 -2.21 8.22 -9.75
C TRP A 9 -1.08 8.75 -8.87
N ASP A 10 -0.20 9.55 -9.49
CA ASP A 10 0.87 10.29 -8.82
C ASP A 10 0.51 11.78 -8.82
N PRO A 11 -0.03 12.32 -7.71
CA PRO A 11 -0.32 13.75 -7.62
C PRO A 11 0.94 14.61 -7.59
N GLY A 12 2.12 14.02 -7.35
CA GLY A 12 3.36 14.77 -7.23
C GLY A 12 3.32 15.82 -6.13
N PHE A 13 3.85 17.00 -6.44
CA PHE A 13 3.88 18.14 -5.52
C PHE A 13 2.52 18.81 -5.29
N SER A 14 1.52 18.52 -6.14
CA SER A 14 0.25 19.29 -6.17
C SER A 14 -0.57 19.20 -4.88
N ILE A 15 -0.39 18.13 -4.09
CA ILE A 15 -1.11 17.94 -2.85
C ILE A 15 -0.23 18.03 -1.61
N GLN A 16 1.09 18.20 -1.72
CA GLN A 16 2.00 18.04 -0.57
C GLN A 16 1.68 19.02 0.56
N ASP A 17 1.47 20.29 0.22
CA ASP A 17 1.23 21.38 1.20
C ASP A 17 -0.22 21.45 1.72
N LEU A 18 -1.10 20.57 1.21
CA LEU A 18 -2.49 20.50 1.62
C LEU A 18 -2.64 19.80 2.99
N SER A 19 -3.65 20.22 3.74
CA SER A 19 -4.10 19.48 4.93
C SER A 19 -4.60 18.09 4.56
N LEU A 20 -4.71 17.20 5.54
CA LEU A 20 -5.21 15.85 5.30
C LEU A 20 -6.62 15.84 4.68
N SER A 21 -7.52 16.74 5.11
CA SER A 21 -8.87 16.82 4.51
C SER A 21 -8.82 17.26 3.05
N GLU A 22 -8.04 18.30 2.73
CA GLU A 22 -7.89 18.83 1.37
C GLU A 22 -7.24 17.79 0.43
N LYS A 23 -6.24 17.03 0.92
CA LYS A 23 -5.66 15.89 0.18
C LYS A 23 -6.73 14.89 -0.23
N ILE A 24 -7.65 14.61 0.68
CA ILE A 24 -8.72 13.63 0.47
C ILE A 24 -9.77 14.19 -0.48
N ASP A 25 -10.11 15.48 -0.41
CA ASP A 25 -11.00 16.12 -1.40
C ASP A 25 -10.48 15.91 -2.83
N VAL A 26 -9.20 16.25 -3.08
CA VAL A 26 -8.58 16.09 -4.40
C VAL A 26 -8.52 14.61 -4.80
N LEU A 27 -8.21 13.71 -3.86
CA LEU A 27 -8.17 12.28 -4.13
C LEU A 27 -9.53 11.72 -4.52
N GLU A 28 -10.60 12.11 -3.84
CA GLU A 28 -11.96 11.65 -4.16
C GLU A 28 -12.42 12.15 -5.53
N GLU A 29 -12.13 13.41 -5.86
CA GLU A 29 -12.42 13.97 -7.18
C GLU A 29 -11.67 13.21 -8.27
N LYS A 30 -10.36 12.98 -8.08
CA LYS A 30 -9.57 12.20 -9.03
C LYS A 30 -10.08 10.77 -9.14
N PHE A 31 -10.34 10.09 -8.02
CA PHE A 31 -10.91 8.74 -8.02
C PHE A 31 -12.19 8.67 -8.85
N LYS A 32 -13.15 9.57 -8.62
CA LYS A 32 -14.44 9.57 -9.34
C LYS A 32 -14.24 9.80 -10.84
N ALA A 33 -13.39 10.76 -11.22
CA ALA A 33 -13.09 11.04 -12.62
C ALA A 33 -12.43 9.85 -13.32
N VAL A 34 -11.45 9.22 -12.66
CA VAL A 34 -10.75 8.05 -13.20
C VAL A 34 -11.65 6.82 -13.24
N TYR A 35 -12.47 6.62 -12.22
CA TYR A 35 -13.47 5.54 -12.22
C TYR A 35 -14.42 5.70 -13.41
N GLN A 36 -14.96 6.89 -13.67
CA GLN A 36 -15.81 7.13 -14.85
C GLN A 36 -15.08 6.85 -16.17
N LEU A 37 -13.82 7.27 -16.27
CA LEU A 37 -12.99 7.04 -17.45
C LEU A 37 -12.76 5.54 -17.71
N ALA A 38 -12.38 4.81 -16.66
CA ALA A 38 -12.01 3.40 -16.72
C ALA A 38 -13.22 2.44 -16.76
N MET A 39 -14.39 2.87 -16.27
CA MET A 39 -15.57 2.01 -16.09
C MET A 39 -16.64 2.19 -17.18
N SER A 40 -16.32 2.84 -18.29
CA SER A 40 -17.26 3.03 -19.40
C SER A 40 -17.68 1.73 -20.11
N SER A 41 -16.99 0.61 -19.86
CA SER A 41 -17.20 -0.71 -20.51
C SER A 41 -17.28 -1.91 -19.55
N LEU A 42 -17.30 -1.69 -18.23
CA LEU A 42 -17.05 -2.76 -17.26
C LEU A 42 -18.31 -3.53 -16.81
N THR A 43 -18.13 -4.81 -16.52
CA THR A 43 -19.17 -5.76 -16.05
C THR A 43 -19.04 -6.01 -14.55
N ASP A 44 -20.06 -6.61 -13.91
CA ASP A 44 -20.02 -7.01 -12.47
C ASP A 44 -18.81 -7.89 -12.10
N GLU A 45 -18.19 -8.53 -13.09
CA GLU A 45 -16.99 -9.38 -12.93
C GLU A 45 -15.67 -8.60 -12.89
N THR A 46 -15.71 -7.27 -13.05
CA THR A 46 -14.51 -6.43 -13.02
C THR A 46 -14.24 -5.88 -11.63
N THR A 47 -12.99 -5.94 -11.20
CA THR A 47 -12.48 -5.22 -10.02
C THR A 47 -11.67 -4.01 -10.47
N PHE A 48 -11.93 -2.84 -9.88
CA PHE A 48 -11.18 -1.61 -10.13
C PHE A 48 -10.23 -1.32 -8.96
N LEU A 49 -8.94 -1.22 -9.22
CA LEU A 49 -7.92 -0.94 -8.21
C LEU A 49 -7.35 0.47 -8.43
N PHE A 50 -7.69 1.40 -7.55
CA PHE A 50 -7.13 2.75 -7.53
C PHE A 50 -6.02 2.86 -6.48
N LEU A 51 -4.83 3.29 -6.91
CA LEU A 51 -3.61 3.32 -6.12
C LEU A 51 -2.98 4.71 -6.20
N CYS A 52 -2.46 5.17 -5.06
CA CYS A 52 -1.48 6.24 -5.00
C CYS A 52 -0.18 5.72 -4.38
N PRO A 53 0.96 6.38 -4.63
CA PRO A 53 2.27 5.92 -4.18
C PRO A 53 2.48 6.06 -2.67
N GLU A 54 3.62 5.55 -2.20
CA GLU A 54 4.07 5.77 -0.83
C GLU A 54 4.21 7.28 -0.54
N PHE A 55 3.92 7.68 0.68
CA PHE A 55 4.01 9.05 1.21
C PHE A 55 3.00 10.06 0.66
N ASN A 56 2.06 9.60 -0.17
CA ASN A 56 1.00 10.45 -0.71
C ASN A 56 0.18 11.18 0.37
N LEU A 57 0.03 10.56 1.54
CA LEU A 57 -0.67 11.12 2.69
C LEU A 57 0.28 11.43 3.85
N LEU A 58 1.50 11.94 3.60
CA LEU A 58 2.33 12.51 4.67
C LEU A 58 1.88 13.92 5.07
N ASN A 59 2.16 14.32 6.32
CA ASN A 59 1.92 15.68 6.78
C ASN A 59 3.06 16.63 6.40
N MET A 60 3.23 16.90 5.11
CA MET A 60 4.31 17.79 4.64
C MET A 60 4.11 19.26 5.04
N LYS A 61 2.92 19.64 5.50
CA LYS A 61 2.63 20.99 6.02
C LYS A 61 3.32 21.28 7.36
N ASP A 62 3.59 20.24 8.13
CA ASP A 62 4.37 20.32 9.37
C ASP A 62 5.63 19.46 9.23
N LEU A 63 6.70 20.06 8.72
CA LEU A 63 7.98 19.39 8.56
C LEU A 63 8.61 18.94 9.89
N SER A 64 8.15 19.48 11.02
CA SER A 64 8.59 19.02 12.35
C SER A 64 7.85 17.75 12.80
N ASN A 65 6.67 17.48 12.22
CA ASN A 65 5.89 16.29 12.49
C ASN A 65 5.13 15.81 11.24
N LEU A 66 5.79 14.94 10.48
CA LEU A 66 5.24 14.33 9.27
C LEU A 66 4.10 13.32 9.52
N SER A 67 3.72 13.08 10.78
CA SER A 67 2.75 12.06 11.19
C SER A 67 1.41 12.63 11.65
N TYR A 68 0.36 11.82 11.50
CA TYR A 68 -0.97 12.09 12.03
C TYR A 68 -1.25 11.24 13.26
N THR A 69 -2.00 11.80 14.20
CA THR A 69 -2.62 11.04 15.27
C THR A 69 -3.65 10.07 14.69
N LYS A 70 -3.94 9.00 15.44
CA LYS A 70 -4.98 8.06 15.05
C LYS A 70 -6.36 8.72 14.95
N SER A 71 -6.67 9.69 15.81
CA SER A 71 -7.95 10.41 15.80
C SER A 71 -8.13 11.23 14.52
N GLU A 72 -7.10 11.94 14.08
CA GLU A 72 -7.15 12.72 12.82
C GLU A 72 -7.44 11.83 11.61
N PHE A 73 -6.94 10.60 11.63
CA PHE A 73 -7.13 9.66 10.53
C PHE A 73 -8.48 8.94 10.53
N VAL A 74 -9.18 8.86 11.67
CA VAL A 74 -10.44 8.07 11.78
C VAL A 74 -11.55 8.63 10.91
N ASP A 75 -11.72 9.96 10.85
CA ASP A 75 -12.83 10.53 10.08
C ASP A 75 -12.57 10.45 8.57
N ILE A 76 -11.31 10.57 8.17
CA ILE A 76 -10.87 10.33 6.79
C ILE A 76 -11.09 8.88 6.38
N GLU A 77 -10.79 7.92 7.25
CA GLU A 77 -11.04 6.50 6.97
C GLU A 77 -12.54 6.21 6.80
N LYS A 78 -13.40 6.81 7.63
CA LYS A 78 -14.86 6.65 7.46
C LYS A 78 -15.31 7.20 6.11
N ARG A 79 -14.78 8.36 5.71
CA ARG A 79 -15.10 9.02 4.44
C ARG A 79 -14.69 8.15 3.24
N LEU A 80 -13.46 7.66 3.22
CA LEU A 80 -12.97 6.76 2.17
C LEU A 80 -13.64 5.39 2.18
N GLN A 81 -14.00 4.86 3.35
CA GLN A 81 -14.77 3.60 3.45
C GLN A 81 -16.19 3.79 2.89
N LYS A 82 -16.82 4.94 3.15
CA LYS A 82 -18.11 5.27 2.53
C LYS A 82 -17.96 5.33 1.01
N LEU A 83 -16.94 6.02 0.51
CA LEU A 83 -16.67 6.08 -0.93
C LEU A 83 -16.49 4.67 -1.52
N ALA A 84 -15.70 3.79 -0.89
CA ALA A 84 -15.54 2.42 -1.36
C ALA A 84 -16.86 1.60 -1.32
N ASN A 85 -17.76 1.88 -0.38
CA ASN A 85 -19.09 1.26 -0.35
C ASN A 85 -20.04 1.82 -1.42
N ASP A 86 -19.89 3.08 -1.81
CA ASP A 86 -20.65 3.70 -2.91
C ASP A 86 -20.20 3.16 -4.28
N TYR A 87 -19.00 2.57 -4.37
CA TYR A 87 -18.40 2.01 -5.58
C TYR A 87 -17.92 0.57 -5.32
N PRO A 88 -18.82 -0.43 -5.26
CA PRO A 88 -18.53 -1.75 -4.67
C PRO A 88 -17.49 -2.58 -5.43
N GLN A 89 -17.23 -2.26 -6.71
CA GLN A 89 -16.17 -2.89 -7.51
C GLN A 89 -14.78 -2.30 -7.23
N ALA A 90 -14.71 -1.19 -6.49
CA ALA A 90 -13.48 -0.45 -6.27
C ALA A 90 -12.74 -0.93 -5.03
N ILE A 91 -11.42 -1.01 -5.18
CA ILE A 91 -10.44 -1.05 -4.11
C ILE A 91 -9.69 0.27 -4.18
N ILE A 92 -9.73 1.06 -3.11
CA ILE A 92 -9.07 2.35 -3.00
C ILE A 92 -7.90 2.20 -2.02
N ILE A 93 -6.69 2.52 -2.49
CA ILE A 93 -5.51 2.59 -1.64
C ILE A 93 -4.83 3.94 -1.89
N PRO A 94 -5.05 4.93 -1.01
CA PRO A 94 -4.65 6.32 -1.24
C PRO A 94 -3.16 6.58 -1.01
N GLY A 95 -2.33 5.54 -1.04
CA GLY A 95 -0.91 5.57 -0.66
C GLY A 95 -0.69 5.28 0.81
N THR A 96 0.44 5.76 1.35
CA THR A 96 0.79 5.59 2.76
C THR A 96 0.76 6.90 3.53
N ALA A 97 0.51 6.77 4.83
CA ALA A 97 0.63 7.83 5.82
C ALA A 97 1.49 7.36 7.00
N TYR A 98 2.13 8.31 7.68
CA TYR A 98 2.69 8.09 9.00
C TYR A 98 1.60 8.25 10.05
N ILE A 99 1.28 7.16 10.74
CA ILE A 99 0.24 7.13 11.77
C ILE A 99 0.88 6.85 13.13
N GLN A 100 0.61 7.73 14.09
CA GLN A 100 1.09 7.55 15.46
C GLN A 100 0.48 6.32 16.12
N LYS A 101 1.31 5.58 16.85
CA LYS A 101 0.93 4.38 17.59
C LYS A 101 1.13 4.59 19.07
N THR A 102 0.03 4.64 19.82
CA THR A 102 0.07 4.48 21.27
C THR A 102 0.41 3.03 21.62
N LEU A 103 1.48 2.80 22.38
CA LEU A 103 1.83 1.48 22.88
C LEU A 103 1.08 1.18 24.18
N ASP A 104 0.52 -0.02 24.28
CA ASP A 104 -0.09 -0.51 25.51
C ASP A 104 0.97 -1.27 26.31
N LEU A 105 1.67 -0.54 27.17
CA LEU A 105 2.81 -1.04 27.97
C LEU A 105 2.38 -1.71 29.29
N ASN A 106 1.07 -1.73 29.57
CA ASN A 106 0.50 -2.39 30.74
C ASN A 106 0.17 -3.86 30.46
N ASP A 107 0.12 -4.25 29.19
CA ASP A 107 0.00 -5.63 28.74
C ASP A 107 1.40 -6.25 28.61
N PRO A 108 1.77 -7.24 29.46
CA PRO A 108 3.12 -7.82 29.47
C PRO A 108 3.50 -8.51 28.15
N GLU A 109 2.54 -9.12 27.45
CA GLU A 109 2.80 -9.80 26.19
C GLU A 109 3.08 -8.78 25.07
N LYS A 110 2.34 -7.67 25.07
CA LYS A 110 2.61 -6.56 24.16
C LYS A 110 3.94 -5.88 24.48
N ASP A 111 4.26 -5.62 25.75
CA ASP A 111 5.52 -5.01 26.18
C ASP A 111 6.72 -5.84 25.71
N LYS A 112 6.68 -7.16 25.93
CA LYS A 112 7.71 -8.09 25.47
C LYS A 112 7.86 -8.09 23.95
N LYS A 113 6.74 -8.10 23.22
CA LYS A 113 6.74 -8.02 21.75
C LYS A 113 7.36 -6.71 21.25
N TYR A 114 6.95 -5.58 21.82
CA TYR A 114 7.47 -4.26 21.46
C TYR A 114 8.96 -4.13 21.75
N ALA A 115 9.41 -4.60 22.91
CA ALA A 115 10.82 -4.60 23.28
C ALA A 115 11.68 -5.44 22.34
N ALA A 116 11.21 -6.63 21.93
CA ALA A 116 11.92 -7.47 20.97
C ALA A 116 12.08 -6.79 19.61
N THR A 117 11.02 -6.14 19.10
CA THR A 117 11.06 -5.39 17.84
C THR A 117 12.06 -4.23 17.90
N ILE A 118 12.01 -3.40 18.97
CA ILE A 118 12.92 -2.26 19.10
C ILE A 118 14.37 -2.71 19.26
N LYS A 119 14.63 -3.79 20.00
CA LYS A 119 15.98 -4.34 20.13
C LYS A 119 16.52 -4.78 18.76
N LYS A 120 15.72 -5.48 17.96
CA LYS A 120 16.08 -5.89 16.60
C LYS A 120 16.43 -4.67 15.75
N TRP A 121 15.56 -3.65 15.77
CA TRP A 121 15.80 -2.39 15.06
C TRP A 121 17.09 -1.68 15.50
N GLN A 122 17.36 -1.58 16.81
CA GLN A 122 18.59 -0.97 17.33
C GLN A 122 19.84 -1.70 16.80
N LEU A 123 19.81 -3.03 16.74
CA LEU A 123 20.91 -3.85 16.22
C LEU A 123 21.12 -3.61 14.72
N GLU A 124 20.04 -3.63 13.94
CA GLU A 124 20.09 -3.42 12.47
C GLU A 124 20.61 -2.02 12.10
N HIS A 125 20.37 -1.02 12.95
CA HIS A 125 20.78 0.37 12.72
C HIS A 125 22.07 0.73 13.48
N LEU A 126 22.82 -0.26 13.97
CA LEU A 126 24.09 -0.09 14.70
C LEU A 126 23.99 0.93 15.85
N ARG A 127 22.83 1.02 16.50
CA ARG A 127 22.59 1.92 17.63
C ARG A 127 23.08 1.30 18.93
N THR A 128 23.48 2.13 19.89
CA THR A 128 23.72 1.68 21.26
C THR A 128 22.45 1.05 21.83
N LEU A 129 22.56 -0.18 22.32
CA LEU A 129 21.43 -0.90 22.92
C LEU A 129 20.98 -0.20 24.20
N LYS A 130 19.86 0.53 24.12
CA LYS A 130 19.17 1.07 25.29
C LYS A 130 18.07 0.11 25.72
N ASN A 131 17.70 0.15 27.00
CA ASN A 131 16.48 -0.52 27.45
C ASN A 131 15.28 0.03 26.64
N PHE A 132 14.38 -0.85 26.20
CA PHE A 132 13.20 -0.47 25.40
C PHE A 132 12.45 0.74 25.96
N ARG A 133 12.14 0.76 27.27
CA ARG A 133 11.40 1.86 27.90
C ARG A 133 12.19 3.17 27.92
N GLN A 134 13.52 3.11 27.97
CA GLN A 134 14.38 4.28 27.84
C GLN A 134 14.48 4.76 26.38
N GLU A 135 14.50 3.84 25.43
CA GLU A 135 14.58 4.16 24.00
C GLU A 135 13.34 4.91 23.52
N ILE A 136 12.15 4.47 23.96
CA ILE A 136 10.89 5.10 23.57
C ILE A 136 10.49 6.28 24.45
N LYS A 137 11.25 6.54 25.54
CA LYS A 137 10.95 7.63 26.46
C LYS A 137 11.03 8.94 25.67
N ASP A 138 9.94 9.70 25.71
CA ASP A 138 9.81 11.00 25.04
C ASP A 138 9.81 10.95 23.49
N LYS A 139 9.65 9.76 22.90
CA LYS A 139 9.57 9.59 21.44
C LYS A 139 8.17 9.23 20.97
N THR A 140 7.81 9.75 19.81
CA THR A 140 6.58 9.36 19.11
C THR A 140 6.82 8.09 18.32
N ILE A 141 6.00 7.07 18.55
CA ILE A 141 6.06 5.83 17.79
C ILE A 141 5.16 5.95 16.56
N ILE A 142 5.71 5.69 15.38
CA ILE A 142 5.05 5.93 14.10
C ILE A 142 5.04 4.64 13.28
N LYS A 143 4.01 4.47 12.45
CA LYS A 143 3.96 3.40 11.43
C LYS A 143 3.73 3.99 10.05
N SER A 144 4.56 3.62 9.08
CA SER A 144 4.22 3.78 7.66
C SER A 144 3.10 2.81 7.30
N THR A 145 1.91 3.34 6.98
CA THR A 145 0.68 2.55 6.87
C THR A 145 -0.07 2.85 5.59
N ALA A 146 -0.39 1.82 4.82
CA ALA A 146 -1.40 1.84 3.76
C ALA A 146 -2.75 1.40 4.34
N SER A 147 -3.78 2.22 4.11
CA SER A 147 -5.17 1.85 4.39
C SER A 147 -5.86 1.44 3.09
N ILE A 148 -6.56 0.31 3.12
CA ILE A 148 -7.13 -0.34 1.95
C ILE A 148 -8.64 -0.39 2.16
N PHE A 149 -9.37 0.28 1.28
CA PHE A 149 -10.81 0.43 1.34
C PHE A 149 -11.44 -0.34 0.18
N PHE A 150 -12.43 -1.16 0.47
CA PHE A 150 -13.26 -1.87 -0.50
C PHE A 150 -14.62 -2.11 0.17
N GLU A 151 -15.63 -2.51 -0.60
CA GLU A 151 -16.97 -2.79 -0.07
C GLU A 151 -16.90 -3.70 1.15
N SER A 152 -17.37 -3.20 2.29
CA SER A 152 -17.33 -3.94 3.54
C SER A 152 -18.41 -3.45 4.50
N LYS A 153 -19.02 -4.41 5.21
CA LYS A 153 -19.89 -4.12 6.35
C LYS A 153 -19.10 -3.64 7.57
N ALA A 154 -17.79 -3.85 7.58
CA ALA A 154 -16.94 -3.36 8.66
C ALA A 154 -16.74 -1.84 8.53
N THR A 155 -16.75 -1.14 9.65
CA THR A 155 -16.53 0.31 9.69
C THR A 155 -15.06 0.70 9.62
N LYS A 156 -14.14 -0.26 9.50
CA LYS A 156 -12.69 -0.05 9.53
C LYS A 156 -12.06 -0.64 8.29
N PRO A 157 -11.13 0.09 7.63
CA PRO A 157 -10.41 -0.46 6.49
C PRO A 157 -9.47 -1.58 6.89
N LYS A 158 -9.09 -2.39 5.90
CA LYS A 158 -7.90 -3.23 6.02
C LYS A 158 -6.68 -2.30 6.09
N ARG A 159 -5.72 -2.62 6.95
CA ARG A 159 -4.47 -1.85 7.06
C ARG A 159 -3.26 -2.76 6.92
N TYR A 160 -2.27 -2.29 6.16
CA TYR A 160 -0.93 -2.86 6.12
C TYR A 160 0.07 -1.79 6.57
N SER A 161 0.99 -2.15 7.46
CA SER A 161 2.10 -1.28 7.82
C SER A 161 3.41 -1.94 7.43
N LYS A 162 4.33 -1.12 6.92
CA LYS A 162 5.65 -1.51 6.43
C LYS A 162 6.42 -2.31 7.48
N ARG A 163 7.16 -3.35 7.06
CA ARG A 163 7.96 -4.19 7.97
C ARG A 163 9.40 -3.71 8.07
N VAL A 164 9.94 -3.26 6.95
CA VAL A 164 11.34 -2.92 6.76
C VAL A 164 11.45 -1.44 6.39
N GLU A 165 12.25 -0.68 7.13
CA GLU A 165 12.40 0.76 6.91
C GLU A 165 13.68 1.04 6.10
N ALA A 166 13.58 1.83 5.03
CA ALA A 166 14.72 2.17 4.15
C ALA A 166 15.51 3.42 4.61
N GLY A 167 15.52 3.73 5.91
CA GLY A 167 16.17 4.93 6.46
C GLY A 167 15.41 6.23 6.16
N GLU A 168 14.11 6.25 6.43
CA GLU A 168 13.16 7.28 5.97
C GLU A 168 13.27 8.66 6.64
N TYR A 169 12.48 9.63 6.13
CA TYR A 169 12.40 11.08 6.42
C TYR A 169 12.13 11.52 7.87
N ILE A 170 12.21 10.62 8.85
CA ILE A 170 11.87 10.94 10.24
C ILE A 170 13.12 11.28 11.03
N ASP A 171 13.06 12.39 11.77
CA ASP A 171 14.06 12.71 12.78
C ASP A 171 14.08 11.63 13.88
N ALA A 172 15.15 10.83 13.88
CA ALA A 172 15.36 9.75 14.83
C ALA A 172 15.49 10.23 16.29
N ILE A 173 15.59 11.54 16.52
CA ILE A 173 15.61 12.15 17.85
C ILE A 173 14.20 12.14 18.47
N SER A 174 13.19 12.60 17.74
CA SER A 174 11.83 12.79 18.27
C SER A 174 10.89 11.61 18.02
N SER A 175 11.25 10.70 17.11
CA SER A 175 10.34 9.65 16.65
C SER A 175 11.03 8.33 16.34
N ILE A 176 10.27 7.23 16.41
CA ILE A 176 10.71 5.88 16.05
C ILE A 176 9.71 5.28 15.06
N LEU A 177 10.21 4.83 13.90
CA LEU A 177 9.47 3.99 12.98
C LEU A 177 9.36 2.57 13.55
N TYR A 178 8.12 2.10 13.68
CA TYR A 178 7.82 0.84 14.31
C TYR A 178 7.21 -0.14 13.30
N PRO A 179 7.85 -1.31 13.09
CA PRO A 179 7.39 -2.29 12.12
C PRO A 179 5.91 -2.68 12.25
N GLY A 180 5.29 -2.88 11.10
CA GLY A 180 3.98 -3.45 10.96
C GLY A 180 3.91 -4.90 11.41
N HIS A 181 2.70 -5.35 11.69
CA HIS A 181 2.43 -6.74 12.13
C HIS A 181 1.10 -7.27 11.58
N SER A 182 0.34 -6.45 10.85
CA SER A 182 -0.94 -6.87 10.28
C SER A 182 -0.69 -7.70 9.03
N SER A 183 -1.50 -8.74 8.83
CA SER A 183 -1.40 -9.60 7.64
C SER A 183 -1.43 -8.77 6.35
N PRO A 184 -0.51 -9.01 5.40
CA PRO A 184 -0.46 -8.33 4.11
C PRO A 184 -1.51 -8.84 3.11
N PHE A 185 -2.29 -9.86 3.46
CA PHE A 185 -3.24 -10.49 2.54
C PHE A 185 -4.67 -9.99 2.75
N PHE A 186 -5.41 -9.84 1.66
CA PHE A 186 -6.85 -9.58 1.67
C PHE A 186 -7.50 -10.13 0.40
N THR A 187 -8.83 -10.25 0.41
CA THR A 187 -9.60 -10.76 -0.73
C THR A 187 -10.75 -9.82 -1.03
N HIS A 188 -10.98 -9.56 -2.31
CA HIS A 188 -12.11 -8.78 -2.80
C HIS A 188 -12.57 -9.37 -4.13
N ASN A 189 -13.88 -9.49 -4.34
CA ASN A 189 -14.48 -10.15 -5.50
C ASN A 189 -13.81 -11.51 -5.83
N GLY A 190 -13.50 -12.32 -4.82
CA GLY A 190 -12.83 -13.62 -5.00
C GLY A 190 -11.40 -13.57 -5.56
N ILE A 191 -10.80 -12.38 -5.71
CA ILE A 191 -9.40 -12.16 -6.07
C ILE A 191 -8.60 -11.97 -4.78
N ARG A 192 -7.49 -12.67 -4.65
CA ARG A 192 -6.60 -12.59 -3.49
C ARG A 192 -5.42 -11.69 -3.76
N PHE A 193 -5.30 -10.65 -2.95
CA PHE A 193 -4.25 -9.65 -3.01
C PHE A 193 -3.24 -9.88 -1.89
N GLY A 194 -1.97 -9.65 -2.20
CA GLY A 194 -0.92 -9.42 -1.22
C GLY A 194 -0.35 -8.02 -1.43
N ILE A 195 -0.16 -7.26 -0.35
CA ILE A 195 0.40 -5.91 -0.40
C ILE A 195 1.69 -5.81 0.39
N GLU A 196 2.63 -5.02 -0.13
CA GLU A 196 3.79 -4.58 0.63
C GLU A 196 4.19 -3.14 0.28
N ILE A 197 5.07 -2.56 1.09
CA ILE A 197 5.48 -1.16 0.95
C ILE A 197 6.98 -1.10 0.71
N CYS A 198 7.37 -0.62 -0.47
CA CYS A 198 8.72 -0.19 -0.81
C CYS A 198 9.80 -1.23 -0.42
N ALA A 199 10.61 -0.97 0.61
CA ALA A 199 11.70 -1.83 1.08
C ALA A 199 11.26 -3.26 1.45
N ASP A 200 9.97 -3.45 1.80
CA ASP A 200 9.42 -4.78 2.02
C ASP A 200 9.59 -5.69 0.79
N HIS A 201 9.51 -5.14 -0.43
CA HIS A 201 9.70 -5.88 -1.68
C HIS A 201 11.14 -6.35 -1.85
N GLU A 202 12.11 -5.47 -1.57
CA GLU A 202 13.53 -5.82 -1.65
C GLU A 202 13.88 -6.96 -0.70
N ASP A 203 13.32 -6.94 0.51
CA ASP A 203 13.49 -7.99 1.51
C ASP A 203 12.64 -9.24 1.24
N GLY A 204 11.69 -9.18 0.30
CA GLY A 204 10.79 -10.28 -0.03
C GLY A 204 9.85 -10.63 1.12
N VAL A 205 9.36 -9.61 1.84
CA VAL A 205 8.48 -9.76 2.99
C VAL A 205 7.23 -10.54 2.59
N LEU A 206 6.53 -10.12 1.53
CA LEU A 206 5.29 -10.78 1.10
C LEU A 206 5.54 -12.25 0.73
N LEU A 207 6.60 -12.50 -0.05
CA LEU A 207 7.02 -13.85 -0.44
C LEU A 207 7.32 -14.72 0.80
N SER A 208 7.98 -14.17 1.82
CA SER A 208 8.30 -14.90 3.04
C SER A 208 7.06 -15.26 3.86
N GLU A 209 6.09 -14.34 3.96
CA GLU A 209 4.85 -14.51 4.73
C GLU A 209 3.76 -15.29 3.96
N GLN A 210 3.93 -15.49 2.65
CA GLN A 210 2.98 -16.22 1.80
C GLN A 210 2.86 -17.69 2.21
N LYS A 211 1.64 -18.06 2.59
CA LYS A 211 1.22 -19.46 2.89
C LYS A 211 0.30 -20.04 1.82
N GLU A 212 -0.38 -19.17 1.09
CA GLU A 212 -1.33 -19.53 0.04
C GLU A 212 -1.00 -18.68 -1.19
N PRO A 213 -1.28 -19.21 -2.40
CA PRO A 213 -1.45 -18.44 -3.62
C PRO A 213 -1.98 -17.02 -3.46
N ILE A 214 -1.47 -16.09 -4.26
CA ILE A 214 -2.10 -14.78 -4.46
C ILE A 214 -2.29 -14.58 -5.97
N ASP A 215 -3.31 -13.83 -6.35
CA ASP A 215 -3.57 -13.49 -7.75
C ASP A 215 -2.90 -12.17 -8.13
N VAL A 216 -2.81 -11.25 -7.16
CA VAL A 216 -2.27 -9.90 -7.35
C VAL A 216 -1.28 -9.54 -6.24
N HIS A 217 -0.06 -9.19 -6.63
CA HIS A 217 0.99 -8.65 -5.76
C HIS A 217 1.06 -7.12 -5.94
N VAL A 218 0.66 -6.37 -4.93
CA VAL A 218 0.65 -4.90 -4.93
C VAL A 218 1.86 -4.36 -4.16
N ILE A 219 2.66 -3.53 -4.83
CA ILE A 219 3.80 -2.82 -4.26
C ILE A 219 3.46 -1.33 -4.27
N ILE A 220 3.45 -0.71 -3.08
CA ILE A 220 3.32 0.74 -2.94
C ILE A 220 4.68 1.30 -2.56
N ALA A 221 5.23 2.19 -3.38
CA ALA A 221 6.59 2.67 -3.18
C ALA A 221 6.73 4.15 -3.51
N ASN A 222 7.75 4.80 -2.94
CA ASN A 222 8.19 6.11 -3.40
C ASN A 222 9.05 5.94 -4.66
N VAL A 223 10.13 5.17 -4.59
CA VAL A 223 10.89 4.71 -5.76
C VAL A 223 11.42 3.32 -5.45
N MET A 224 10.98 2.30 -6.18
CA MET A 224 11.45 0.92 -6.01
C MET A 224 11.34 0.16 -7.32
N ARG A 225 12.35 -0.63 -7.66
CA ARG A 225 12.32 -1.51 -8.81
C ARG A 225 11.49 -2.76 -8.52
N THR A 226 10.74 -3.22 -9.51
CA THR A 226 10.10 -4.55 -9.43
C THR A 226 11.14 -5.66 -9.63
N MET A 227 11.51 -6.30 -8.53
CA MET A 227 12.42 -7.46 -8.51
C MET A 227 11.65 -8.79 -8.69
N ALA A 228 11.81 -9.45 -9.84
CA ALA A 228 11.11 -10.70 -10.17
C ALA A 228 11.30 -11.80 -9.11
N GLY A 229 12.53 -12.00 -8.64
CA GLY A 229 12.84 -13.01 -7.60
C GLY A 229 12.29 -12.70 -6.20
N LYS A 230 11.56 -11.60 -6.03
CA LYS A 230 10.91 -11.20 -4.77
C LYS A 230 9.39 -11.19 -4.87
N VAL A 231 8.84 -11.45 -6.05
CA VAL A 231 7.39 -11.59 -6.25
C VAL A 231 6.88 -12.80 -5.49
N ALA A 232 5.76 -12.65 -4.78
CA ALA A 232 5.16 -13.68 -3.96
C ALA A 232 4.42 -14.72 -4.82
N ASN A 233 5.17 -15.68 -5.35
CA ASN A 233 4.68 -16.74 -6.25
C ASN A 233 5.01 -18.17 -5.73
N LYS A 234 5.08 -18.36 -4.40
CA LYS A 234 5.39 -19.69 -3.81
C LYS A 234 4.44 -20.76 -4.35
N GLY A 235 5.02 -21.82 -4.92
CA GLY A 235 4.29 -23.00 -5.41
C GLY A 235 4.14 -23.10 -6.92
N CYS A 236 5.01 -22.47 -7.71
CA CYS A 236 5.00 -22.51 -9.18
C CYS A 236 3.70 -21.97 -9.80
N GLN A 237 3.05 -21.01 -9.14
CA GLN A 237 1.96 -20.31 -9.80
C GLN A 237 2.53 -19.34 -10.82
N GLU A 238 2.44 -19.76 -12.07
CA GLU A 238 2.52 -18.87 -13.20
C GLU A 238 1.36 -17.87 -13.15
N ASN A 239 1.62 -16.68 -13.66
CA ASN A 239 0.69 -15.60 -13.95
C ASN A 239 0.26 -14.69 -12.79
N VAL A 240 0.97 -14.57 -11.67
CA VAL A 240 0.66 -13.52 -10.67
C VAL A 240 0.72 -12.13 -11.32
N ILE A 241 -0.34 -11.33 -11.14
CA ILE A 241 -0.35 -9.94 -11.58
C ILE A 241 0.45 -9.11 -10.58
N VAL A 242 1.52 -8.47 -11.02
CA VAL A 242 2.34 -7.60 -10.18
C VAL A 242 2.03 -6.15 -10.50
N VAL A 243 1.70 -5.36 -9.48
CA VAL A 243 1.35 -3.95 -9.61
C VAL A 243 2.36 -3.15 -8.80
N ASN A 244 3.18 -2.32 -9.45
CA ASN A 244 4.11 -1.43 -8.76
C ASN A 244 3.66 0.02 -8.93
N CYS A 245 3.11 0.59 -7.87
CA CYS A 245 2.76 2.00 -7.77
C CYS A 245 3.90 2.76 -7.10
N ALA A 246 4.94 3.05 -7.89
CA ALA A 246 6.02 3.95 -7.48
C ALA A 246 5.55 5.41 -7.50
N GLY A 247 6.10 6.27 -6.66
CA GLY A 247 5.81 7.71 -6.60
C GLY A 247 6.72 8.53 -7.50
N ASN A 248 6.37 9.81 -7.67
CA ASN A 248 7.12 10.75 -8.50
C ASN A 248 7.26 10.33 -9.97
N PHE A 249 6.52 9.33 -10.48
CA PHE A 249 6.65 8.90 -11.87
C PHE A 249 6.28 9.98 -12.88
N SER A 250 5.58 11.02 -12.43
CA SER A 250 5.27 12.19 -13.26
C SER A 250 6.50 13.08 -13.54
N TYR A 251 7.58 13.00 -12.76
CA TYR A 251 8.78 13.83 -12.94
C TYR A 251 10.14 13.16 -12.67
N ALA A 252 10.18 11.96 -12.09
CA ALA A 252 11.40 11.18 -11.88
C ALA A 252 11.49 10.06 -12.93
N PRO A 253 12.41 10.14 -13.92
CA PRO A 253 12.49 9.16 -15.00
C PRO A 253 12.75 7.73 -14.52
N THR A 254 13.49 7.56 -13.42
CA THR A 254 13.73 6.25 -12.81
C THR A 254 12.43 5.66 -12.28
N ALA A 255 11.66 6.42 -11.50
CA ALA A 255 10.36 5.97 -10.99
C ALA A 255 9.36 5.70 -12.13
N ALA A 256 9.39 6.50 -13.19
CA ALA A 256 8.54 6.31 -14.37
C ALA A 256 8.79 4.98 -15.11
N LYS A 257 10.00 4.43 -15.03
CA LYS A 257 10.32 3.11 -15.59
C LYS A 257 9.81 1.98 -14.71
N GLU A 258 9.83 2.19 -13.40
CA GLU A 258 9.46 1.19 -12.41
C GLU A 258 7.98 1.18 -12.03
N VAL A 259 7.21 2.21 -12.39
CA VAL A 259 5.74 2.16 -12.25
C VAL A 259 5.12 1.30 -13.34
N GLY A 260 4.23 0.37 -13.00
CA GLY A 260 3.56 -0.41 -14.01
C GLY A 260 2.82 -1.64 -13.49
N VAL A 261 2.41 -2.45 -14.45
CA VAL A 261 1.76 -3.74 -14.22
C VAL A 261 2.49 -4.80 -15.04
N TRP A 262 2.74 -5.95 -14.42
CA TRP A 262 3.35 -7.12 -15.03
C TRP A 262 2.53 -8.37 -14.75
N VAL A 263 2.75 -9.40 -15.56
CA VAL A 263 2.31 -10.77 -15.28
C VAL A 263 3.56 -11.62 -15.10
N SER A 264 3.63 -12.41 -14.03
CA SER A 264 4.77 -13.30 -13.79
C SER A 264 4.72 -14.52 -14.71
N GLY A 265 5.73 -14.72 -15.54
CA GLY A 265 5.91 -15.93 -16.36
C GLY A 265 6.89 -16.93 -15.74
N GLU A 266 7.46 -17.80 -16.57
CA GLU A 266 8.52 -18.75 -16.21
C GLU A 266 9.85 -18.04 -15.87
N GLY A 267 9.90 -17.37 -14.71
CA GLY A 267 11.10 -16.70 -14.19
C GLY A 267 11.25 -15.23 -14.58
N ASP A 268 10.41 -14.72 -15.48
CA ASP A 268 10.41 -13.32 -15.94
C ASP A 268 9.12 -12.57 -15.61
N LEU A 269 9.17 -11.24 -15.74
CA LEU A 269 8.00 -10.36 -15.62
C LEU A 269 7.70 -9.71 -16.98
N GLU A 270 6.56 -10.06 -17.55
CA GLU A 270 6.08 -9.44 -18.79
C GLU A 270 5.27 -8.19 -18.46
N ARG A 271 5.72 -7.02 -18.95
CA ARG A 271 5.03 -5.76 -18.69
C ARG A 271 3.79 -5.64 -19.58
N LEU A 272 2.66 -5.32 -18.98
CA LEU A 272 1.42 -5.06 -19.72
C LEU A 272 1.44 -3.69 -20.41
N LYS A 273 0.68 -3.57 -21.49
CA LYS A 273 0.49 -2.30 -22.20
C LYS A 273 -0.42 -1.38 -21.39
N GLN A 274 -0.06 -0.10 -21.31
CA GLN A 274 -0.92 0.94 -20.76
C GLN A 274 -2.09 1.24 -21.70
N ASP A 275 -3.23 1.58 -21.11
CA ASP A 275 -4.41 2.05 -21.82
C ASP A 275 -4.16 3.46 -22.39
N ASP A 276 -4.73 3.75 -23.55
CA ASP A 276 -4.57 5.03 -24.26
C ASP A 276 -5.20 6.21 -23.48
N SER A 277 -6.08 5.92 -22.51
CA SER A 277 -6.63 6.89 -21.55
C SER A 277 -5.64 7.35 -20.47
N SER A 278 -4.45 6.77 -20.41
CA SER A 278 -3.39 7.18 -19.49
C SER A 278 -2.89 8.60 -19.77
N SER A 279 -2.45 9.29 -18.73
CA SER A 279 -1.81 10.61 -18.81
C SER A 279 -0.41 10.60 -18.16
N LYS A 280 0.19 11.78 -18.03
CA LYS A 280 1.50 11.95 -17.38
C LYS A 280 1.49 11.55 -15.90
N ASP A 281 0.42 11.91 -15.19
CA ASP A 281 0.23 11.70 -13.75
C ASP A 281 -0.66 10.50 -13.44
N LEU A 282 -1.25 9.85 -14.45
CA LEU A 282 -2.18 8.74 -14.29
C LEU A 282 -1.83 7.60 -15.26
N ARG A 283 -1.66 6.39 -14.73
CA ARG A 283 -1.48 5.18 -15.53
C ARG A 283 -2.69 4.28 -15.38
N ILE A 284 -3.32 3.92 -16.48
CA ILE A 284 -4.46 2.99 -16.51
C ILE A 284 -4.04 1.72 -17.25
N TYR A 285 -4.48 0.58 -16.71
CA TYR A 285 -4.37 -0.73 -17.32
C TYR A 285 -5.74 -1.40 -17.21
N SER A 286 -6.34 -1.74 -18.34
CA SER A 286 -7.74 -2.19 -18.40
C SER A 286 -7.83 -3.68 -18.74
N ASP A 287 -8.92 -4.32 -18.31
CA ASP A 287 -9.33 -5.66 -18.73
C ASP A 287 -8.28 -6.76 -18.52
N ILE A 288 -7.48 -6.66 -17.46
CA ILE A 288 -6.43 -7.63 -17.16
C ILE A 288 -7.11 -8.92 -16.67
N PRO A 289 -6.97 -10.06 -17.37
CA PRO A 289 -7.57 -11.31 -16.94
C PRO A 289 -6.92 -11.79 -15.64
N VAL A 290 -7.73 -12.09 -14.62
CA VAL A 290 -7.23 -12.66 -13.37
C VAL A 290 -6.98 -14.16 -13.60
N PRO A 291 -5.74 -14.64 -13.46
CA PRO A 291 -5.42 -16.04 -13.70
C PRO A 291 -5.96 -16.94 -12.58
N ASN A 292 -5.94 -18.25 -12.81
CA ASN A 292 -6.26 -19.28 -11.81
C ASN A 292 -7.68 -19.22 -11.21
N GLN A 293 -8.62 -18.51 -11.85
CA GLN A 293 -10.03 -18.59 -11.56
C GLN A 293 -10.55 -19.99 -11.91
N LYS A 294 -10.64 -20.89 -10.92
CA LYS A 294 -11.38 -22.15 -11.09
C LYS A 294 -12.82 -21.78 -11.44
N ILE A 295 -13.24 -22.06 -12.67
CA ILE A 295 -14.65 -22.01 -13.04
C ILE A 295 -15.36 -22.97 -12.10
N SER A 296 -16.10 -22.46 -11.11
CA SER A 296 -17.06 -23.28 -10.40
C SER A 296 -18.13 -23.64 -11.41
N LEU A 297 -17.97 -24.80 -12.04
CA LEU A 297 -19.05 -25.50 -12.69
C LEU A 297 -20.02 -25.90 -11.57
N THR A 298 -20.91 -24.97 -11.24
CA THR A 298 -22.06 -25.31 -10.40
C THR A 298 -23.00 -26.10 -11.31
N PRO A 299 -23.42 -27.33 -10.92
CA PRO A 299 -24.26 -28.20 -11.75
C PRO A 299 -25.64 -27.61 -12.03
#